data_AF-A0A536Z576-F1
#
_entry.id   AF-A0A536Z576-F1
#
_cell.length_a   1.000
_cell.length_b   1.000
_cell.length_c   1.000
_cell.angle_alpha   90.00
_cell.angle_beta   90.00
_cell.angle_gamma   90.00
#
_symmetry.space_group_name_H-M   'P 1'
#
loop_
_entity.id
_entity.type
_entity.pdbx_description
1 polymer ?
#
loop_
_entity_poly.entity_id
_entity_poly.type
_entity_poly.pdbx_seq_one_letter_code
_entity_poly.pdbx_strand_id
1 'polypeptide(L)'
;IGFAWEGFDEMKYARITAQHLGAHPHEYYVTPSDIVEAIPIIARAYDEPFGNDSAAPTYFCAKMAREDGIRVLLAGDGGDEIFGGNTRYAKQKIFEAYGRIPHALRRGLIEPLAFALPGSDRVAPLRKLGSYIRQASVPLPDRLETYNFLHRSPLADVFEPDFLAAVDVDEPLAMLREVYQRAASTSPLNRMMHLDLKLTLADNDLRKVSRMCDVAGIEVRYPLLDDELVEFSGEIPASLKVKGLKLRYFFKQALNDVLPPETIAKTKHGFGMPFGLWLRSHAPLVELMDGSLDAFQRRGILRPSYIQDLRRQHHTEHATYFGIMIWVVAMLECWLGARKL
;
A
#
# COMPACT_ATOMS: atom_id res chain seq x y z
N ILE A 1 -16.58 -0.51 -8.93
CA ILE A 1 -16.43 0.43 -7.80
C ILE A 1 -15.59 1.61 -8.26
N GLY A 2 -16.12 2.82 -8.10
CA GLY A 2 -15.42 4.07 -8.41
C GLY A 2 -15.49 5.07 -7.27
N PHE A 3 -14.76 6.17 -7.40
CA PHE A 3 -14.80 7.30 -6.48
C PHE A 3 -15.05 8.57 -7.28
N ALA A 4 -16.03 9.38 -6.88
CA ALA A 4 -16.39 10.61 -7.59
C ALA A 4 -15.39 11.74 -7.27
N TRP A 5 -14.10 11.48 -7.47
CA TRP A 5 -13.01 12.43 -7.22
C TRP A 5 -11.91 12.26 -8.28
N GLU A 6 -11.44 13.39 -8.82
CA GLU A 6 -10.41 13.39 -9.85
C GLU A 6 -9.12 12.73 -9.36
N GLY A 7 -8.56 11.82 -10.16
CA GLY A 7 -7.34 11.09 -9.83
C GLY A 7 -7.54 9.86 -8.95
N PHE A 8 -8.78 9.53 -8.56
CA PHE A 8 -9.13 8.31 -7.82
C PHE A 8 -10.07 7.38 -8.63
N ASP A 9 -10.73 7.89 -9.67
CA ASP A 9 -11.68 7.09 -10.46
C ASP A 9 -10.98 6.22 -11.53
N GLU A 10 -11.13 4.90 -11.42
CA GLU A 10 -10.65 3.92 -12.40
C GLU A 10 -11.75 3.40 -13.34
N MET A 11 -12.99 3.86 -13.18
CA MET A 11 -14.16 3.32 -13.89
C MET A 11 -14.03 3.36 -15.41
N LYS A 12 -13.31 4.36 -15.96
CA LYS A 12 -13.02 4.41 -17.40
C LYS A 12 -12.41 3.11 -17.93
N TYR A 13 -11.39 2.57 -17.25
CA TYR A 13 -10.70 1.35 -17.69
C TYR A 13 -11.52 0.08 -17.43
N ALA A 14 -12.33 0.09 -16.36
CA ALA A 14 -13.28 -0.99 -16.09
C ALA A 14 -14.32 -1.09 -17.22
N ARG A 15 -14.89 0.05 -17.65
CA ARG A 15 -15.84 0.12 -18.78
C ARG A 15 -15.24 -0.40 -20.08
N ILE A 16 -14.02 0.05 -20.42
CA ILE A 16 -13.30 -0.39 -21.63
C ILE A 16 -13.15 -1.92 -21.63
N THR A 17 -12.68 -2.48 -20.51
CA THR A 17 -12.45 -3.92 -20.40
C THR A 17 -13.75 -4.70 -20.44
N ALA A 18 -14.78 -4.26 -19.72
CA ALA A 18 -16.09 -4.91 -19.71
C ALA A 18 -16.74 -4.92 -21.09
N GLN A 19 -16.70 -3.79 -21.81
CA GLN A 19 -17.22 -3.69 -23.18
C GLN A 19 -16.47 -4.62 -24.14
N HIS A 20 -15.14 -4.68 -24.05
CA HIS A 20 -14.32 -5.57 -24.88
C HIS A 20 -14.67 -7.05 -24.67
N LEU A 21 -14.93 -7.45 -23.42
CA LEU A 21 -15.25 -8.83 -23.06
C LEU A 21 -16.74 -9.17 -23.16
N GLY A 22 -17.59 -8.23 -23.60
CA GLY A 22 -19.05 -8.41 -23.64
C GLY A 22 -19.69 -8.60 -22.26
N ALA A 23 -19.05 -8.11 -21.20
CA ALA A 23 -19.55 -8.18 -19.84
C ALA A 23 -20.53 -7.01 -19.54
N HIS A 24 -21.45 -7.23 -18.62
CA HIS A 24 -22.39 -6.20 -18.14
C HIS A 24 -21.87 -5.61 -16.82
N PRO A 25 -21.24 -4.43 -16.83
CA PRO A 25 -20.72 -3.83 -15.61
C PRO A 25 -21.87 -3.29 -14.75
N HIS A 26 -21.85 -3.60 -13.46
CA HIS A 26 -22.65 -2.88 -12.46
C HIS A 26 -21.73 -1.91 -11.71
N GLU A 27 -22.03 -0.63 -11.84
CA GLU A 27 -21.16 0.45 -11.35
C GLU A 27 -21.73 1.05 -10.07
N TYR A 28 -20.86 1.18 -9.07
CA TYR A 28 -21.20 1.85 -7.81
C TYR A 28 -20.07 2.79 -7.41
N TYR A 29 -20.44 4.00 -7.03
CA TYR A 29 -19.54 5.06 -6.58
C TYR A 29 -19.62 5.19 -5.07
N VAL A 30 -18.54 4.84 -4.38
CA VAL A 30 -18.46 4.91 -2.92
C VAL A 30 -18.42 6.37 -2.48
N THR A 31 -19.21 6.68 -1.46
CA THR A 31 -19.40 8.01 -0.88
C THR A 31 -18.77 8.09 0.51
N PRO A 32 -18.54 9.29 1.06
CA PRO A 32 -18.09 9.42 2.45
C PRO A 32 -19.11 8.86 3.47
N SER A 33 -20.40 8.88 3.18
CA SER A 33 -21.44 8.28 4.03
C SER A 33 -21.27 6.76 4.12
N ASP A 34 -20.92 6.12 3.00
CA ASP A 34 -20.63 4.68 2.95
C ASP A 34 -19.43 4.34 3.84
N ILE A 35 -18.42 5.21 3.91
CA ILE A 35 -17.27 5.02 4.80
C ILE A 35 -17.69 5.09 6.28
N VAL A 36 -18.55 6.05 6.64
CA VAL A 36 -19.10 6.15 8.01
C VAL A 36 -19.87 4.88 8.40
N GLU A 37 -20.66 4.31 7.49
CA GLU A 37 -21.35 3.03 7.69
C GLU A 37 -20.36 1.85 7.85
N ALA A 38 -19.30 1.83 7.03
CA ALA A 38 -18.39 0.70 6.95
C ALA A 38 -17.41 0.60 8.13
N ILE A 39 -16.97 1.72 8.72
CA ILE A 39 -15.95 1.71 9.79
C ILE A 39 -16.31 0.77 10.95
N PRO A 40 -17.50 0.84 11.57
CA PRO A 40 -17.89 -0.08 12.65
C PRO A 40 -17.97 -1.55 12.22
N ILE A 41 -18.30 -1.81 10.95
CA ILE A 41 -18.38 -3.16 10.38
C ILE A 41 -16.95 -3.73 10.25
N ILE A 42 -16.06 -2.97 9.62
CA ILE A 42 -14.66 -3.33 9.41
C ILE A 42 -13.98 -3.55 10.76
N ALA A 43 -14.13 -2.63 11.72
CA ALA A 43 -13.50 -2.72 13.03
C ALA A 43 -13.86 -4.01 13.80
N ARG A 44 -15.06 -4.56 13.59
CA ARG A 44 -15.50 -5.82 14.21
C ARG A 44 -15.09 -7.08 13.43
N ALA A 45 -14.76 -6.93 12.15
CA ALA A 45 -14.58 -8.07 11.24
C ALA A 45 -13.22 -8.77 11.39
N TYR A 46 -12.20 -8.10 11.92
CA TYR A 46 -10.84 -8.62 11.98
C TYR A 46 -10.44 -9.04 13.39
N ASP A 47 -9.66 -10.12 13.46
CA ASP A 47 -9.14 -10.69 14.71
C ASP A 47 -7.93 -9.94 15.27
N GLU A 48 -7.30 -9.13 14.44
CA GLU A 48 -6.20 -8.23 14.76
C GLU A 48 -6.56 -6.81 14.26
N PRO A 49 -5.91 -5.75 14.77
CA PRO A 49 -6.11 -4.41 14.24
C PRO A 49 -5.82 -4.36 12.73
N PHE A 50 -6.76 -3.86 11.94
CA PHE A 50 -6.66 -3.88 10.49
C PHE A 50 -6.96 -2.50 9.88
N GLY A 51 -5.92 -1.86 9.36
CA GLY A 51 -5.95 -0.47 8.89
C GLY A 51 -5.99 -0.29 7.37
N ASN A 52 -6.23 -1.33 6.58
CA ASN A 52 -6.28 -1.19 5.11
C ASN A 52 -7.57 -0.47 4.69
N ASP A 53 -7.42 0.74 4.17
CA ASP A 53 -8.50 1.65 3.78
C ASP A 53 -9.34 1.12 2.61
N SER A 54 -8.76 0.27 1.77
CA SER A 54 -9.50 -0.40 0.69
C SER A 54 -10.48 -1.48 1.17
N ALA A 55 -10.52 -1.81 2.47
CA ALA A 55 -11.52 -2.73 3.02
C ALA A 55 -12.96 -2.23 2.82
N ALA A 56 -13.21 -0.93 3.00
CA ALA A 56 -14.53 -0.33 2.81
C ALA A 56 -15.06 -0.49 1.37
N PRO A 57 -14.37 -0.02 0.32
CA PRO A 57 -14.83 -0.22 -1.05
C PRO A 57 -14.93 -1.69 -1.46
N THR A 58 -14.09 -2.59 -0.91
CA THR A 58 -14.22 -4.03 -1.13
C THR A 58 -15.50 -4.59 -0.53
N TYR A 59 -15.86 -4.18 0.69
CA TYR A 59 -17.13 -4.57 1.31
C TYR A 59 -18.34 -4.14 0.47
N PHE A 60 -18.38 -2.90 -0.01
CA PHE A 60 -19.47 -2.44 -0.89
C PHE A 60 -19.52 -3.18 -2.23
N CYS A 61 -18.36 -3.52 -2.81
CA CYS A 61 -18.30 -4.37 -4.01
C CYS A 61 -18.95 -5.73 -3.77
N ALA A 62 -18.61 -6.37 -2.66
CA ALA A 62 -19.10 -7.69 -2.29
C ALA A 62 -20.60 -7.65 -1.93
N LYS A 63 -21.03 -6.62 -1.18
CA LYS A 63 -22.42 -6.38 -0.79
C LYS A 63 -23.31 -6.20 -2.02
N MET A 64 -22.92 -5.32 -2.95
CA MET A 64 -23.65 -5.10 -4.20
C MET A 64 -23.75 -6.39 -5.04
N ALA A 65 -22.65 -7.11 -5.20
CA ALA A 65 -22.66 -8.39 -5.92
C ALA A 65 -23.62 -9.41 -5.26
N ARG A 66 -23.65 -9.47 -3.92
CA ARG A 66 -24.57 -10.33 -3.18
C ARG A 66 -26.03 -9.91 -3.39
N GLU A 67 -26.33 -8.61 -3.36
CA GLU A 67 -27.65 -8.04 -3.62
C GLU A 67 -28.14 -8.36 -5.05
N ASP A 68 -27.23 -8.42 -6.02
CA ASP A 68 -27.49 -8.86 -7.39
C ASP A 68 -27.65 -10.40 -7.53
N GLY A 69 -27.58 -11.15 -6.44
CA GLY A 69 -27.72 -12.61 -6.43
C GLY A 69 -26.45 -13.37 -6.81
N ILE A 70 -25.30 -12.69 -6.92
CA ILE A 70 -24.00 -13.35 -7.14
C ILE A 70 -23.54 -14.05 -5.87
N ARG A 71 -23.00 -15.26 -6.02
CA ARG A 71 -22.49 -16.07 -4.90
C ARG A 71 -20.98 -16.16 -4.83
N VAL A 72 -20.31 -15.96 -5.97
CA VAL A 72 -18.86 -16.11 -6.11
C VAL A 72 -18.29 -14.93 -6.90
N LEU A 73 -17.24 -14.30 -6.37
CA LEU A 73 -16.41 -13.33 -7.07
C LEU A 73 -15.05 -13.91 -7.41
N LEU A 74 -14.49 -13.49 -8.55
CA LEU A 74 -13.10 -13.76 -8.92
C LEU A 74 -12.29 -12.49 -8.68
N ALA A 75 -11.30 -12.58 -7.80
CA ALA A 75 -10.42 -11.49 -7.45
C ALA A 75 -9.07 -11.62 -8.20
N GLY A 76 -8.51 -10.47 -8.59
CA GLY A 76 -7.25 -10.38 -9.33
C GLY A 76 -6.01 -10.21 -8.45
N ASP A 77 -6.16 -10.29 -7.13
CA ASP A 77 -5.06 -10.20 -6.16
C ASP A 77 -4.03 -11.32 -6.41
N GLY A 78 -2.74 -11.01 -6.19
CA GLY A 78 -1.62 -11.92 -6.43
C GLY A 78 -0.89 -11.70 -7.76
N GLY A 79 -1.55 -11.13 -8.76
CA GLY A 79 -0.94 -10.90 -10.08
C GLY A 79 0.27 -9.96 -10.05
N ASP A 80 0.28 -8.97 -9.16
CA ASP A 80 1.40 -8.05 -9.04
C ASP A 80 2.61 -8.72 -8.34
N GLU A 81 2.36 -9.55 -7.34
CA GLU A 81 3.37 -10.22 -6.53
C GLU A 81 4.08 -11.33 -7.31
N ILE A 82 3.37 -12.07 -8.16
CA ILE A 82 3.95 -13.19 -8.91
C ILE A 82 4.54 -12.78 -10.28
N PHE A 83 4.05 -11.69 -10.88
CA PHE A 83 4.52 -11.19 -12.20
C PHE A 83 5.23 -9.83 -12.19
N GLY A 84 5.50 -9.23 -11.02
CA GLY A 84 6.33 -8.03 -10.91
C GLY A 84 5.59 -6.72 -11.23
N GLY A 85 4.44 -6.49 -10.60
CA GLY A 85 3.55 -5.35 -10.84
C GLY A 85 3.69 -4.15 -9.92
N ASN A 86 4.44 -4.25 -8.82
CA ASN A 86 4.64 -3.14 -7.92
C ASN A 86 5.70 -2.15 -8.44
N THR A 87 5.39 -0.84 -8.40
CA THR A 87 6.32 0.22 -8.85
C THR A 87 7.66 0.21 -8.10
N ARG A 88 7.69 -0.30 -6.86
CA ARG A 88 8.93 -0.43 -6.07
C ARG A 88 9.95 -1.35 -6.73
N TYR A 89 9.53 -2.34 -7.52
CA TYR A 89 10.42 -3.23 -8.26
C TYR A 89 11.22 -2.49 -9.34
N ALA A 90 10.57 -1.63 -10.12
CA ALA A 90 11.24 -0.82 -11.12
C ALA A 90 12.14 0.24 -10.48
N LYS A 91 11.69 0.88 -9.39
CA LYS A 91 12.50 1.83 -8.61
C LYS A 91 13.76 1.18 -8.04
N GLN A 92 13.65 -0.04 -7.55
CA GLN A 92 14.80 -0.76 -6.98
C GLN A 92 15.91 -0.96 -8.01
N LYS A 93 15.59 -1.27 -9.26
CA LYS A 93 16.61 -1.40 -10.32
C LYS A 93 17.41 -0.11 -10.54
N ILE A 94 16.78 1.05 -10.31
CA ILE A 94 17.48 2.34 -10.38
C ILE A 94 18.48 2.40 -9.23
N PHE A 95 18.06 2.13 -7.99
CA PHE A 95 18.95 2.16 -6.83
C PHE A 95 20.07 1.11 -6.88
N GLU A 96 19.81 -0.07 -7.46
CA GLU A 96 20.85 -1.09 -7.68
C GLU A 96 21.95 -0.62 -8.63
N ALA A 97 21.64 0.28 -9.57
CA ALA A 97 22.66 0.85 -10.45
C ALA A 97 23.73 1.60 -9.66
N TYR A 98 23.38 2.24 -8.53
CA TYR A 98 24.36 2.86 -7.63
C TYR A 98 25.35 1.84 -7.07
N GLY A 99 24.86 0.67 -6.63
CA GLY A 99 25.70 -0.40 -6.08
C GLY A 99 26.69 -0.98 -7.08
N ARG A 100 26.41 -0.88 -8.38
CA ARG A 100 27.31 -1.33 -9.47
C ARG A 100 28.46 -0.36 -9.74
N ILE A 101 28.39 0.88 -9.24
CA ILE A 101 29.47 1.86 -9.40
C ILE A 101 30.66 1.44 -8.53
N PRO A 102 31.89 1.37 -9.07
CA PRO A 102 33.10 1.06 -8.30
C PRO A 102 33.22 1.91 -7.03
N HIS A 103 33.64 1.29 -5.92
CA HIS A 103 33.72 1.95 -4.61
C HIS A 103 34.54 3.25 -4.64
N ALA A 104 35.66 3.26 -5.37
CA ALA A 104 36.52 4.44 -5.53
C ALA A 104 35.79 5.62 -6.20
N LEU A 105 34.93 5.38 -7.19
CA LEU A 105 34.15 6.44 -7.84
C LEU A 105 33.01 6.94 -6.96
N ARG A 106 32.35 6.03 -6.23
CA ARG A 106 31.31 6.40 -5.27
C ARG A 106 31.85 7.34 -4.19
N ARG A 107 32.89 6.91 -3.48
CA ARG A 107 33.51 7.67 -2.38
C ARG A 107 34.34 8.86 -2.83
N GLY A 108 35.04 8.74 -3.96
CA GLY A 108 36.02 9.73 -4.41
C GLY A 108 35.44 10.88 -5.23
N LEU A 109 34.31 10.67 -5.91
CA LEU A 109 33.72 11.68 -6.81
C LEU A 109 32.25 11.94 -6.51
N ILE A 110 31.42 10.90 -6.46
CA ILE A 110 29.96 11.06 -6.44
C ILE A 110 29.45 11.54 -5.07
N GLU A 111 29.86 10.90 -3.98
CA GLU A 111 29.45 11.29 -2.63
C GLU A 111 29.96 12.68 -2.22
N PRO A 112 31.23 13.08 -2.48
CA PRO A 112 31.69 14.43 -2.21
C PRO A 112 30.89 15.51 -2.96
N LEU A 113 30.55 15.28 -4.23
CA LEU A 113 29.71 16.21 -5.00
C LEU A 113 28.30 16.34 -4.40
N ALA A 114 27.75 15.25 -3.87
CA ALA A 114 26.41 15.24 -3.28
C ALA A 114 26.36 15.85 -1.87
N PHE A 115 27.38 15.63 -1.05
CA PHE A 115 27.33 15.91 0.40
C PHE A 115 28.38 16.89 0.92
N ALA A 116 29.55 17.02 0.28
CA ALA A 116 30.66 17.83 0.81
C ALA A 116 30.64 19.30 0.34
N LEU A 117 29.85 19.63 -0.68
CA LEU A 117 29.72 21.00 -1.17
C LEU A 117 28.81 21.83 -0.23
N PRO A 118 29.29 22.95 0.34
CA PRO A 118 28.45 23.83 1.16
C PRO A 118 27.23 24.31 0.36
N GLY A 119 26.02 24.05 0.87
CA GLY A 119 24.78 24.41 0.20
C GLY A 119 24.29 23.42 -0.87
N SER A 120 24.88 22.22 -0.97
CA SER A 120 24.38 21.14 -1.85
C SER A 120 22.91 20.81 -1.61
N ASP A 121 22.45 20.87 -0.35
CA ASP A 121 21.05 20.66 0.01
C ASP A 121 20.11 21.80 -0.47
N ARG A 122 20.65 22.98 -0.81
CA ARG A 122 19.88 24.11 -1.35
C ARG A 122 19.78 24.06 -2.89
N VAL A 123 20.70 23.34 -3.55
CA VAL A 123 20.73 23.19 -5.00
C VAL A 123 19.92 21.96 -5.40
N ALA A 124 18.78 22.16 -6.08
CA ALA A 124 17.81 21.09 -6.34
C ALA A 124 18.41 19.81 -6.99
N PRO A 125 19.30 19.89 -7.99
CA PRO A 125 19.99 18.70 -8.53
C PRO A 125 20.86 17.96 -7.52
N LEU A 126 21.67 18.67 -6.72
CA LEU A 126 22.56 18.07 -5.73
C LEU A 126 21.77 17.48 -4.55
N ARG A 127 20.71 18.16 -4.09
CA ARG A 127 19.77 17.62 -3.10
C ARG A 127 19.11 16.33 -3.59
N LYS A 128 18.68 16.28 -4.87
CA LYS A 128 18.12 15.06 -5.47
C LYS A 128 19.14 13.93 -5.54
N LEU A 129 20.39 14.23 -5.92
CA LEU A 129 21.48 13.26 -5.95
C LEU A 129 21.79 12.72 -4.54
N GLY A 130 21.92 13.60 -3.55
CA GLY A 130 22.15 13.20 -2.16
C GLY A 130 21.00 12.36 -1.59
N SER A 131 19.75 12.72 -1.89
CA SER A 131 18.57 11.92 -1.53
C SER A 131 18.61 10.53 -2.18
N TYR A 132 18.92 10.47 -3.48
CA TYR A 132 19.08 9.21 -4.21
C TYR A 132 20.17 8.33 -3.59
N ILE A 133 21.36 8.88 -3.31
CA ILE A 133 22.47 8.12 -2.72
C ILE A 133 22.12 7.62 -1.32
N ARG A 134 21.50 8.45 -0.47
CA ARG A 134 21.06 8.03 0.87
C ARG A 134 20.14 6.82 0.77
N GLN A 135 19.13 6.87 -0.10
CA GLN A 135 18.20 5.75 -0.31
C GLN A 135 18.90 4.53 -0.90
N ALA A 136 19.74 4.72 -1.91
CA ALA A 136 20.48 3.64 -2.56
C ALA A 136 21.51 2.96 -1.65
N SER A 137 21.92 3.61 -0.56
CA SER A 137 22.88 3.07 0.40
C SER A 137 22.23 2.23 1.50
N VAL A 138 20.92 2.40 1.74
CA VAL A 138 20.17 1.53 2.67
C VAL A 138 20.04 0.14 2.04
N PRO A 139 20.41 -0.97 2.72
CA PRO A 139 20.27 -2.31 2.17
C PRO A 139 18.81 -2.74 2.00
N LEU A 140 18.56 -3.74 1.16
CA LEU A 140 17.27 -4.44 1.17
C LEU A 140 17.22 -5.46 2.33
N PRO A 141 16.06 -5.66 2.96
CA PRO A 141 14.75 -5.06 2.63
C PRO A 141 14.48 -3.70 3.28
N ASP A 142 15.31 -3.21 4.19
CA ASP A 142 15.08 -1.97 4.97
C ASP A 142 14.75 -0.74 4.11
N ARG A 143 15.36 -0.65 2.92
CA ARG A 143 15.09 0.44 1.97
C ARG A 143 13.60 0.55 1.61
N LEU A 144 12.86 -0.56 1.63
CA LEU A 144 11.42 -0.57 1.33
C LEU A 144 10.61 0.23 2.36
N GLU A 145 11.12 0.35 3.59
CA GLU A 145 10.51 1.08 4.69
C GLU A 145 10.91 2.57 4.75
N THR A 146 11.68 3.08 3.77
CA THR A 146 12.13 4.49 3.78
C THR A 146 10.96 5.48 3.69
N TYR A 147 9.81 5.04 3.19
CA TYR A 147 8.59 5.85 3.11
C TYR A 147 7.58 5.56 4.22
N ASN A 148 7.89 4.63 5.14
CA ASN A 148 7.03 4.32 6.27
C ASN A 148 6.92 5.55 7.18
N PHE A 149 5.69 5.94 7.53
CA PHE A 149 5.43 7.15 8.29
C PHE A 149 6.18 7.17 9.63
N LEU A 150 6.23 6.03 10.32
CA LEU A 150 6.87 5.91 11.63
C LEU A 150 8.40 6.05 11.57
N HIS A 151 9.01 5.81 10.41
CA HIS A 151 10.46 5.94 10.22
C HIS A 151 10.88 7.35 9.75
N ARG A 152 9.91 8.23 9.48
CA ARG A 152 10.19 9.61 9.01
C ARG A 152 10.34 10.62 10.13
N SER A 153 9.92 10.27 11.33
CA SER A 153 10.07 11.06 12.55
C SER A 153 10.68 10.19 13.64
N PRO A 154 11.43 10.76 14.59
CA PRO A 154 11.83 10.03 15.79
C PRO A 154 10.60 9.42 16.48
N LEU A 155 10.66 8.13 16.84
CA LEU A 155 9.55 7.46 17.52
C LEU A 155 9.19 8.16 18.84
N ALA A 156 10.17 8.76 19.50
CA ALA A 156 9.98 9.55 20.72
C ALA A 156 9.15 10.82 20.51
N ASP A 157 8.96 11.30 19.28
CA ASP A 157 8.05 12.42 18.96
C ASP A 157 6.62 11.93 18.69
N VAL A 158 6.45 10.63 18.44
CA VAL A 158 5.17 10.00 18.05
C VAL A 158 4.50 9.32 19.24
N PHE A 159 5.25 8.50 19.95
CA PHE A 159 4.76 7.62 21.01
C PHE A 159 5.11 8.12 22.40
N GLU A 160 4.29 7.76 23.38
CA GLU A 160 4.58 8.02 24.80
C GLU A 160 5.77 7.16 25.29
N PRO A 161 6.59 7.67 26.22
CA PRO A 161 7.76 6.96 26.71
C PRO A 161 7.45 5.59 27.32
N ASP A 162 6.37 5.48 28.10
CA ASP A 162 5.98 4.24 28.76
C ASP A 162 5.60 3.15 27.75
N PHE A 163 4.94 3.53 26.66
CA PHE A 163 4.63 2.61 25.56
C PHE A 163 5.91 2.16 24.84
N LEU A 164 6.81 3.09 24.51
CA LEU A 164 8.09 2.75 23.86
C LEU A 164 8.96 1.82 24.71
N ALA A 165 8.91 1.98 26.04
CA ALA A 165 9.64 1.09 26.96
C ALA A 165 9.04 -0.33 27.03
N ALA A 166 7.79 -0.51 26.60
CA ALA A 166 7.06 -1.77 26.67
C ALA A 166 7.10 -2.59 25.37
N VAL A 167 7.66 -2.04 24.28
CA VAL A 167 7.67 -2.68 22.95
C VAL A 167 9.09 -2.81 22.40
N ASP A 168 9.30 -3.82 21.56
CA ASP A 168 10.50 -3.91 20.74
C ASP A 168 10.29 -3.10 19.44
N VAL A 169 11.01 -1.99 19.32
CA VAL A 169 10.90 -1.09 18.16
C VAL A 169 11.64 -1.62 16.93
N ASP A 170 12.55 -2.58 17.10
CA ASP A 170 13.34 -3.18 16.01
C ASP A 170 12.66 -4.42 15.42
N GLU A 171 11.75 -5.06 16.18
CA GLU A 171 11.06 -6.29 15.79
C GLU A 171 10.35 -6.20 14.43
N PRO A 172 9.57 -5.14 14.08
CA PRO A 172 8.92 -5.06 12.77
C PRO A 172 9.90 -5.16 11.60
N LEU A 173 11.07 -4.50 11.74
CA LEU A 173 12.10 -4.54 10.72
C LEU A 173 12.86 -5.87 10.73
N ALA A 174 13.05 -6.50 11.89
CA ALA A 174 13.60 -7.84 12.01
C ALA A 174 12.74 -8.89 11.30
N MET A 175 11.42 -8.86 11.50
CA MET A 175 10.46 -9.74 10.79
C MET A 175 10.55 -9.55 9.27
N LEU A 176 10.61 -8.30 8.79
CA LEU A 176 10.77 -7.99 7.36
C LEU A 176 12.06 -8.59 6.78
N ARG A 177 13.18 -8.43 7.49
CA ARG A 177 14.51 -8.96 7.11
C ARG A 177 14.50 -10.47 7.06
N GLU A 178 13.89 -11.12 8.04
CA GLU A 178 13.80 -12.56 8.14
C GLU A 178 13.02 -13.14 6.93
N VAL A 179 11.83 -12.62 6.63
CA VAL A 179 11.02 -13.06 5.47
C VAL A 179 11.77 -12.84 4.15
N TYR A 180 12.44 -11.70 3.99
CA TYR A 180 13.25 -11.40 2.80
C TYR A 180 14.45 -12.37 2.62
N GLN A 181 14.95 -12.97 3.70
CA GLN A 181 16.05 -13.93 3.69
C GLN A 181 15.61 -15.37 3.43
N ARG A 182 14.35 -15.73 3.68
CA ARG A 182 13.80 -17.06 3.38
C ARG A 182 13.82 -17.42 1.89
N ALA A 183 13.79 -16.43 1.00
CA ALA A 183 13.79 -16.65 -0.43
C ALA A 183 15.14 -17.16 -0.95
N ALA A 184 15.18 -18.41 -1.43
CA ALA A 184 16.34 -19.05 -2.06
C ALA A 184 16.59 -18.52 -3.49
N SER A 185 16.86 -17.23 -3.64
CA SER A 185 17.12 -16.57 -4.92
C SER A 185 18.23 -15.52 -4.81
N THR A 186 19.14 -15.50 -5.78
CA THR A 186 20.17 -14.46 -5.89
C THR A 186 19.65 -13.16 -6.50
N SER A 187 18.48 -13.20 -7.16
CA SER A 187 17.81 -12.03 -7.73
C SER A 187 17.14 -11.21 -6.61
N PRO A 188 17.54 -9.94 -6.39
CA PRO A 188 16.89 -9.08 -5.41
C PRO A 188 15.41 -8.85 -5.72
N LEU A 189 15.04 -8.79 -7.01
CA LEU A 189 13.66 -8.67 -7.46
C LEU A 189 12.80 -9.85 -6.99
N ASN A 190 13.27 -11.08 -7.17
CA ASN A 190 12.52 -12.27 -6.72
C ASN A 190 12.39 -12.31 -5.20
N ARG A 191 13.42 -11.86 -4.45
CA ARG A 191 13.34 -11.75 -2.98
C ARG A 191 12.33 -10.69 -2.53
N MET A 192 12.26 -9.55 -3.22
CA MET A 192 11.23 -8.53 -2.98
C MET A 192 9.83 -9.08 -3.29
N MET A 193 9.66 -9.79 -4.40
CA MET A 193 8.39 -10.41 -4.75
C MET A 193 7.97 -11.47 -3.73
N HIS A 194 8.90 -12.26 -3.22
CA HIS A 194 8.63 -13.22 -2.13
C HIS A 194 8.17 -12.51 -0.87
N LEU A 195 8.84 -11.43 -0.47
CA LEU A 195 8.45 -10.60 0.67
C LEU A 195 7.03 -10.06 0.49
N ASP A 196 6.71 -9.54 -0.71
CA ASP A 196 5.40 -9.00 -1.02
C ASP A 196 4.31 -10.08 -1.00
N LEU A 197 4.62 -11.27 -1.53
CA LEU A 197 3.72 -12.43 -1.46
C LEU A 197 3.40 -12.82 -0.02
N LYS A 198 4.40 -12.79 0.87
CA LYS A 198 4.25 -13.24 2.26
C LYS A 198 3.67 -12.18 3.19
N LEU A 199 3.93 -10.89 2.96
CA LEU A 199 3.46 -9.81 3.85
C LEU A 199 2.38 -8.95 3.21
N THR A 200 2.63 -8.42 2.01
CA THR A 200 1.66 -7.52 1.34
C THR A 200 0.40 -8.28 0.92
N LEU A 201 0.56 -9.47 0.35
CA LEU A 201 -0.57 -10.26 -0.12
C LEU A 201 -1.19 -11.10 1.00
N ALA A 202 -0.42 -11.99 1.63
CA ALA A 202 -0.96 -12.96 2.58
C ALA A 202 -1.49 -12.33 3.87
N ASP A 203 -0.81 -11.33 4.43
CA ASP A 203 -1.19 -10.70 5.71
C ASP A 203 -2.04 -9.44 5.55
N ASN A 204 -2.20 -8.93 4.33
CA ASN A 204 -2.96 -7.71 4.09
C ASN A 204 -4.02 -7.86 2.99
N ASP A 205 -3.65 -7.98 1.71
CA ASP A 205 -4.66 -7.94 0.63
C ASP A 205 -5.61 -9.14 0.62
N LEU A 206 -5.14 -10.36 0.83
CA LEU A 206 -6.02 -11.53 0.94
C LEU A 206 -6.91 -11.46 2.19
N ARG A 207 -6.35 -11.02 3.33
CA ARG A 207 -7.13 -10.81 4.56
C ARG A 207 -8.25 -9.81 4.33
N LYS A 208 -7.93 -8.69 3.69
CA LYS A 208 -8.90 -7.66 3.30
C LYS A 208 -10.00 -8.25 2.43
N VAL A 209 -9.64 -8.82 1.28
CA VAL A 209 -10.64 -9.23 0.28
C VAL A 209 -11.48 -10.38 0.80
N SER A 210 -10.84 -11.42 1.35
CA SER A 210 -11.56 -12.58 1.88
C SER A 210 -12.50 -12.19 3.02
N ARG A 211 -12.05 -11.37 3.99
CA ARG A 211 -12.89 -11.00 5.13
C ARG A 211 -14.04 -10.09 4.72
N MET A 212 -13.82 -9.11 3.84
CA MET A 212 -14.89 -8.22 3.40
C MET A 212 -15.92 -8.92 2.52
N CYS A 213 -15.49 -9.90 1.72
CA CYS A 213 -16.39 -10.79 1.00
C CYS A 213 -17.21 -11.68 1.95
N ASP A 214 -16.56 -12.30 2.95
CA ASP A 214 -17.21 -13.12 3.98
C ASP A 214 -18.28 -12.33 4.75
N VAL A 215 -17.95 -11.12 5.21
CA VAL A 215 -18.90 -10.22 5.91
C VAL A 215 -20.11 -9.87 5.03
N ALA A 216 -19.90 -9.73 3.72
CA ALA A 216 -20.98 -9.50 2.76
C ALA A 216 -21.72 -10.79 2.32
N GLY A 217 -21.31 -11.96 2.83
CA GLY A 217 -21.91 -13.24 2.48
C GLY A 217 -21.60 -13.72 1.06
N ILE A 218 -20.44 -13.38 0.51
CA ILE A 218 -20.01 -13.81 -0.82
C ILE A 218 -18.70 -14.63 -0.74
N GLU A 219 -18.61 -15.70 -1.52
CA GLU A 219 -17.37 -16.44 -1.70
C GLU A 219 -16.46 -15.67 -2.66
N VAL A 220 -15.15 -15.66 -2.41
CA VAL A 220 -14.16 -15.09 -3.32
C VAL A 220 -13.09 -16.14 -3.66
N ARG A 221 -12.69 -16.17 -4.93
CA ARG A 221 -11.61 -17.03 -5.44
C ARG A 221 -10.51 -16.20 -6.08
N TYR A 222 -9.29 -16.72 -6.07
CA TYR A 222 -8.10 -16.04 -6.55
C TYR A 222 -7.41 -16.87 -7.65
N PRO A 223 -7.88 -16.82 -8.90
CA PRO A 223 -7.34 -17.65 -9.98
C PRO A 223 -5.83 -17.48 -10.22
N LEU A 224 -5.30 -16.28 -9.92
CA LEU A 224 -3.87 -16.01 -10.08
C LEU A 224 -2.99 -16.68 -9.01
N LEU A 225 -3.59 -17.23 -7.96
CA LEU A 225 -2.90 -17.92 -6.87
C LEU A 225 -3.11 -19.43 -6.92
N ASP A 226 -3.54 -19.95 -8.06
CA ASP A 226 -3.49 -21.38 -8.33
C ASP A 226 -2.03 -21.87 -8.24
N ASP A 227 -1.83 -23.04 -7.61
CA ASP A 227 -0.49 -23.56 -7.31
C ASP A 227 0.35 -23.74 -8.57
N GLU A 228 -0.25 -24.22 -9.67
CA GLU A 228 0.46 -24.42 -10.94
C GLU A 228 0.90 -23.09 -11.55
N LEU A 229 0.08 -22.05 -11.43
CA LEU A 229 0.42 -20.72 -11.93
C LEU A 229 1.50 -20.04 -11.09
N VAL A 230 1.44 -20.21 -9.76
CA VAL A 230 2.46 -19.69 -8.85
C VAL A 230 3.80 -20.38 -9.11
N GLU A 231 3.81 -21.70 -9.27
CA GLU A 231 5.01 -22.48 -9.59
C GLU A 231 5.58 -22.06 -10.96
N PHE A 232 4.75 -22.02 -12.00
CA PHE A 232 5.15 -21.53 -13.32
C PHE A 232 5.74 -20.12 -13.26
N SER A 233 5.17 -19.23 -12.45
CA SER A 233 5.70 -17.89 -12.27
C SER A 233 7.15 -17.94 -11.75
N GLY A 234 7.51 -18.92 -10.92
CA GLY A 234 8.85 -19.12 -10.39
C GLY A 234 9.90 -19.43 -11.45
N GLU A 235 9.50 -20.08 -12.54
CA GLU A 235 10.38 -20.44 -13.66
C GLU A 235 10.71 -19.26 -14.57
N ILE A 236 9.86 -18.21 -14.57
CA ILE A 236 10.04 -17.04 -15.44
C ILE A 236 11.24 -16.21 -14.93
N PRO A 237 12.23 -15.91 -15.80
CA PRO A 237 13.34 -15.04 -15.44
C PRO A 237 12.89 -13.68 -14.90
N ALA A 238 13.51 -13.22 -13.82
CA ALA A 238 13.21 -11.94 -13.18
C ALA A 238 13.28 -10.74 -14.16
N SER A 239 14.14 -10.82 -15.18
CA SER A 239 14.30 -9.83 -16.25
C SER A 239 13.11 -9.76 -17.22
N LEU A 240 12.29 -10.81 -17.31
CA LEU A 240 11.05 -10.85 -18.09
C LEU A 240 9.82 -10.47 -17.27
N LYS A 241 9.85 -10.67 -15.95
CA LYS A 241 8.81 -10.14 -15.04
C LYS A 241 8.83 -8.61 -15.02
N VAL A 242 10.02 -8.04 -14.84
CA VAL A 242 10.27 -6.61 -15.00
C VAL A 242 11.35 -6.39 -16.06
N LYS A 243 11.00 -5.85 -17.23
CA LYS A 243 11.95 -5.62 -18.35
C LYS A 243 12.36 -4.17 -18.44
N GLY A 244 13.63 -3.87 -18.13
CA GLY A 244 14.04 -2.49 -17.86
C GLY A 244 13.24 -1.93 -16.68
N LEU A 245 12.46 -0.86 -16.93
CA LEU A 245 11.50 -0.27 -15.99
C LEU A 245 10.04 -0.68 -16.25
N LYS A 246 9.79 -1.56 -17.23
CA LYS A 246 8.45 -2.03 -17.59
C LYS A 246 8.01 -3.13 -16.63
N LEU A 247 7.00 -2.84 -15.81
CA LEU A 247 6.37 -3.78 -14.87
C LEU A 247 5.49 -4.80 -15.60
N ARG A 248 5.32 -5.98 -15.01
CA ARG A 248 4.48 -7.07 -15.54
C ARG A 248 4.73 -7.34 -17.02
N TYR A 249 5.99 -7.29 -17.46
CA TYR A 249 6.29 -7.30 -18.90
C TYR A 249 5.80 -8.61 -19.53
N PHE A 250 6.26 -9.77 -19.03
CA PHE A 250 5.78 -11.07 -19.48
C PHE A 250 4.25 -11.18 -19.46
N PHE A 251 3.63 -10.84 -18.33
CA PHE A 251 2.18 -10.96 -18.15
C PHE A 251 1.38 -10.09 -19.13
N LYS A 252 1.81 -8.85 -19.36
CA LYS A 252 1.20 -7.97 -20.37
C LYS A 252 1.36 -8.52 -21.78
N GLN A 253 2.52 -9.10 -22.12
CA GLN A 253 2.72 -9.70 -23.44
C GLN A 253 1.82 -10.92 -23.67
N ALA A 254 1.64 -11.75 -22.63
CA ALA A 254 0.80 -12.94 -22.69
C ALA A 254 -0.71 -12.61 -22.88
N LEU A 255 -1.14 -11.40 -22.51
CA LEU A 255 -2.54 -10.98 -22.56
C LEU A 255 -2.87 -9.99 -23.69
N ASN A 256 -1.91 -9.69 -24.59
CA ASN A 256 -2.12 -8.73 -25.68
C ASN A 256 -3.27 -9.12 -26.62
N ASP A 257 -3.50 -10.42 -26.81
CA ASP A 257 -4.54 -10.93 -27.72
C ASP A 257 -5.88 -11.17 -26.99
N VAL A 258 -5.94 -10.90 -25.68
CA VAL A 258 -7.10 -11.14 -24.81
C VAL A 258 -7.70 -9.84 -24.27
N LEU A 259 -6.86 -8.83 -24.02
CA LEU A 259 -7.27 -7.56 -23.44
C LEU A 259 -7.12 -6.41 -24.44
N PRO A 260 -7.96 -5.36 -24.36
CA PRO A 260 -7.85 -4.23 -25.27
C PRO A 260 -6.52 -3.48 -25.05
N PRO A 261 -5.92 -2.90 -26.11
CA PRO A 261 -4.64 -2.20 -26.03
C PRO A 261 -4.60 -1.11 -24.94
N GLU A 262 -5.71 -0.41 -24.70
CA GLU A 262 -5.85 0.62 -23.69
C GLU A 262 -5.70 0.08 -22.27
N THR A 263 -6.22 -1.13 -22.00
CA THR A 263 -6.07 -1.80 -20.70
C THR A 263 -4.63 -2.29 -20.51
N ILE A 264 -4.01 -2.85 -21.55
CA ILE A 264 -2.60 -3.27 -21.50
C ILE A 264 -1.67 -2.05 -21.31
N ALA A 265 -1.94 -0.95 -21.99
CA ALA A 265 -1.13 0.27 -21.93
C ALA A 265 -1.32 1.06 -20.62
N LYS A 266 -2.40 0.78 -19.86
CA LYS A 266 -2.69 1.44 -18.58
C LYS A 266 -1.47 1.41 -17.67
N THR A 267 -1.11 2.58 -17.15
CA THR A 267 -0.08 2.75 -16.13
C THR A 267 -0.62 2.27 -14.78
N LYS A 268 0.26 1.72 -13.93
CA LYS A 268 -0.16 1.27 -12.60
C LYS A 268 -0.65 2.49 -11.81
N HIS A 269 -1.88 2.39 -11.34
CA HIS A 269 -2.49 3.30 -10.39
C HIS A 269 -2.87 2.47 -9.14
N GLY A 270 -2.76 3.08 -7.96
CA GLY A 270 -3.11 2.41 -6.71
C GLY A 270 -4.61 2.48 -6.49
N PHE A 271 -5.18 1.48 -5.84
CA PHE A 271 -6.59 1.50 -5.45
C PHE A 271 -6.70 2.13 -4.05
N GLY A 272 -6.70 3.46 -3.99
CA GLY A 272 -6.90 4.22 -2.75
C GLY A 272 -8.24 4.96 -2.81
N MET A 273 -8.86 5.20 -1.65
CA MET A 273 -10.04 6.06 -1.58
C MET A 273 -9.62 7.51 -1.27
N PRO A 274 -10.38 8.54 -1.70
CA PRO A 274 -10.10 9.94 -1.40
C PRO A 274 -10.46 10.32 0.06
N PHE A 275 -10.24 9.42 1.01
CA PHE A 275 -10.59 9.55 2.42
C PHE A 275 -10.08 10.85 3.04
N GLY A 276 -8.78 11.14 2.87
CA GLY A 276 -8.18 12.35 3.42
C GLY A 276 -8.82 13.64 2.88
N LEU A 277 -9.42 13.61 1.69
CA LEU A 277 -10.12 14.75 1.09
C LEU A 277 -11.55 14.85 1.63
N TRP A 278 -12.26 13.73 1.75
CA TRP A 278 -13.58 13.67 2.38
C TRP A 278 -13.56 14.12 3.85
N LEU A 279 -12.49 13.80 4.57
CA LEU A 279 -12.28 14.21 5.95
C LEU A 279 -12.14 15.75 6.12
N ARG A 280 -12.08 16.53 5.05
CA ARG A 280 -12.09 18.01 5.16
C ARG A 280 -13.49 18.62 5.15
N SER A 281 -14.50 17.90 4.67
CA SER A 281 -15.79 18.51 4.33
C SER A 281 -17.01 17.69 4.75
N HIS A 282 -16.87 16.38 4.98
CA HIS A 282 -18.01 15.54 5.37
C HIS A 282 -18.14 15.47 6.90
N ALA A 283 -19.02 16.30 7.47
CA ALA A 283 -19.17 16.47 8.91
C ALA A 283 -19.34 15.16 9.71
N PRO A 284 -20.19 14.19 9.30
CA PRO A 284 -20.30 12.91 10.02
C PRO A 284 -19.00 12.11 10.07
N LEU A 285 -18.20 12.15 9.00
CA LEU A 285 -16.91 11.46 8.96
C LEU A 285 -15.88 12.18 9.85
N VAL A 286 -15.88 13.51 9.83
CA VAL A 286 -15.04 14.32 10.72
C VAL A 286 -15.35 14.00 12.18
N GLU A 287 -16.62 14.04 12.57
CA GLU A 287 -17.05 13.75 13.94
C GLU A 287 -16.63 12.35 14.40
N LEU A 288 -16.83 11.33 13.56
CA LEU A 288 -16.44 9.96 13.86
C LEU A 288 -14.92 9.80 14.04
N MET A 289 -14.12 10.38 13.14
CA MET A 289 -12.66 10.30 13.20
C MET A 289 -12.10 11.11 14.36
N ASP A 290 -12.64 12.30 14.61
CA ASP A 290 -12.22 13.16 15.71
C ASP A 290 -12.51 12.49 17.06
N GLY A 291 -13.70 11.92 17.24
CA GLY A 291 -14.04 11.16 18.44
C GLY A 291 -13.13 9.94 18.64
N SER A 292 -12.77 9.25 17.56
CA SER A 292 -11.84 8.10 17.62
C SER A 292 -10.43 8.52 18.00
N LEU A 293 -9.91 9.61 17.43
CA LEU A 293 -8.59 10.14 17.80
C LEU A 293 -8.55 10.60 19.26
N ASP A 294 -9.61 11.26 19.74
CA ASP A 294 -9.69 11.74 21.13
C ASP A 294 -9.84 10.58 22.13
N ALA A 295 -10.53 9.50 21.75
CA ALA A 295 -10.54 8.26 22.52
C ALA A 295 -9.15 7.60 22.54
N PHE A 296 -8.48 7.51 21.39
CA PHE A 296 -7.17 6.90 21.29
C PHE A 296 -6.09 7.66 22.08
N GLN A 297 -6.15 8.99 22.08
CA GLN A 297 -5.25 9.83 22.88
C GLN A 297 -5.27 9.45 24.37
N ARG A 298 -6.45 9.08 24.90
CA ARG A 298 -6.60 8.70 26.31
C ARG A 298 -5.98 7.34 26.65
N ARG A 299 -5.53 6.56 25.66
CA ARG A 299 -4.86 5.27 25.87
C ARG A 299 -3.38 5.41 26.26
N GLY A 300 -2.79 6.60 26.13
CA GLY A 300 -1.38 6.83 26.48
C GLY A 300 -0.39 6.11 25.57
N ILE A 301 -0.76 5.83 24.31
CA ILE A 301 0.12 5.20 23.31
C ILE A 301 0.81 6.27 22.47
N LEU A 302 0.02 7.18 21.88
CA LEU A 302 0.53 8.33 21.12
C LEU A 302 0.59 9.57 21.98
N ARG A 303 1.58 10.42 21.71
CA ARG A 303 1.65 11.74 22.33
C ARG A 303 0.48 12.61 21.91
N PRO A 304 -0.14 13.37 22.83
CA PRO A 304 -1.15 14.36 22.48
C PRO A 304 -0.68 15.39 21.46
N SER A 305 0.58 15.82 21.55
CA SER A 305 1.18 16.76 20.59
C SER A 305 1.23 16.19 19.18
N TYR A 306 1.52 14.89 19.03
CA TYR A 306 1.55 14.22 17.74
C TYR A 306 0.16 14.14 17.09
N ILE A 307 -0.88 13.84 17.86
CA ILE A 307 -2.27 13.83 17.36
C ILE A 307 -2.69 15.23 16.90
N GLN A 308 -2.33 16.27 17.66
CA GLN A 308 -2.61 17.66 17.29
C GLN A 308 -1.87 18.06 16.00
N ASP A 309 -0.60 17.70 15.88
CA ASP A 309 0.18 17.94 14.67
C ASP A 309 -0.38 17.19 13.47
N LEU A 310 -0.83 15.94 13.66
CA LEU A 310 -1.43 15.14 12.60
C LEU A 310 -2.71 15.81 12.06
N ARG A 311 -3.58 16.29 12.94
CA ARG A 311 -4.80 17.06 12.58
C ARG A 311 -4.43 18.34 11.82
N ARG A 312 -3.46 19.10 12.34
CA ARG A 312 -2.97 20.33 11.70
C ARG A 312 -2.42 20.06 10.31
N GLN A 313 -1.51 19.10 10.17
CA GLN A 313 -0.85 18.73 8.92
C GLN A 313 -1.83 18.21 7.87
N HIS A 314 -2.84 17.44 8.27
CA HIS A 314 -3.94 17.04 7.38
C HIS A 314 -4.69 18.25 6.81
N HIS A 315 -4.99 19.24 7.66
CA HIS A 315 -5.71 20.43 7.24
C HIS A 315 -4.83 21.38 6.39
N THR A 316 -3.59 21.65 6.80
CA THR A 316 -2.76 22.73 6.21
C THR A 316 -1.76 22.26 5.16
N GLU A 317 -1.35 20.99 5.17
CA GLU A 317 -0.26 20.51 4.32
C GLU A 317 -0.76 19.54 3.24
N HIS A 318 -1.07 18.29 3.60
CA HIS A 318 -1.40 17.27 2.60
C HIS A 318 -2.51 16.32 3.07
N ALA A 319 -3.75 16.63 2.70
CA ALA A 319 -4.95 15.88 3.12
C ALA A 319 -4.84 14.38 2.87
N THR A 320 -4.48 13.96 1.65
CA THR A 320 -4.42 12.53 1.31
C THR A 320 -3.36 11.78 2.11
N TYR A 321 -2.16 12.36 2.24
CA TYR A 321 -1.03 11.72 2.92
C TYR A 321 -1.28 11.56 4.42
N PHE A 322 -1.66 12.63 5.12
CA PHE A 322 -1.92 12.58 6.56
C PHE A 322 -3.27 11.95 6.89
N GLY A 323 -4.23 11.95 5.95
CA GLY A 323 -5.49 11.26 6.08
C GLY A 323 -5.32 9.74 6.27
N ILE A 324 -4.34 9.12 5.61
CA ILE A 324 -4.03 7.69 5.81
C ILE A 324 -3.63 7.41 7.26
N MET A 325 -2.83 8.28 7.88
CA MET A 325 -2.45 8.10 9.28
C MET A 325 -3.62 8.31 10.23
N ILE A 326 -4.48 9.30 9.96
CA ILE A 326 -5.72 9.48 10.74
C ILE A 326 -6.58 8.21 10.66
N TRP A 327 -6.74 7.66 9.46
CA TRP A 327 -7.46 6.41 9.25
C TRP A 327 -6.87 5.26 10.07
N VAL A 328 -5.57 5.03 9.99
CA VAL A 328 -4.90 3.93 10.72
C VAL A 328 -5.10 4.06 12.23
N VAL A 329 -4.92 5.26 12.79
CA VAL A 329 -5.10 5.50 14.23
C VAL A 329 -6.56 5.34 14.65
N ALA A 330 -7.49 5.93 13.89
CA ALA A 330 -8.92 5.83 14.18
C ALA A 330 -9.44 4.39 14.06
N MET A 331 -9.00 3.63 13.06
CA MET A 331 -9.37 2.23 12.91
C MET A 331 -8.84 1.35 14.03
N LEU A 332 -7.62 1.63 14.52
CA LEU A 332 -7.07 0.96 15.70
C LEU A 332 -7.93 1.22 16.93
N GLU A 333 -8.34 2.47 17.18
CA GLU A 333 -9.28 2.77 18.28
C GLU A 333 -10.61 2.03 18.11
N CYS A 334 -11.23 2.10 16.93
CA CYS A 334 -12.49 1.44 16.67
C CYS A 334 -12.41 -0.07 16.90
N TRP A 335 -11.29 -0.71 16.53
CA TRP A 335 -11.04 -2.12 16.80
C TRP A 335 -10.88 -2.40 18.30
N LEU A 336 -10.07 -1.61 19.02
CA LEU A 336 -9.89 -1.75 20.46
C LEU A 336 -11.22 -1.59 21.21
N GLY A 337 -12.00 -0.56 20.87
CA GLY A 337 -13.32 -0.32 21.43
C GLY A 337 -14.31 -1.46 21.14
N ALA A 338 -14.28 -2.02 19.92
CA ALA A 338 -15.10 -3.17 19.55
C ALA A 338 -14.73 -4.44 20.33
N ARG A 339 -13.45 -4.61 20.68
CA ARG A 339 -12.93 -5.74 21.46
C ARG A 339 -13.01 -5.52 22.99
N LYS A 340 -13.38 -4.32 23.44
CA LYS A 340 -13.37 -3.90 24.86
C LYS A 340 -11.98 -4.00 25.51
N LEU A 341 -10.95 -3.69 24.73
CA LEU A 341 -9.54 -3.63 25.17
C LEU A 341 -9.12 -2.20 25.53
#